data_AF-A0A9W6SK81-F1
#
_entry.id   AF-A0A9W6SK81-F1
#
_cell.length_a   1.000
_cell.length_b   1.000
_cell.length_c   1.000
_cell.angle_alpha   90.00
_cell.angle_beta   90.00
_cell.angle_gamma   90.00
#
_symmetry.space_group_name_H-M   'P 1'
#
loop_
_entity.id
_entity.type
_entity.pdbx_description
1 polymer ?
#
loop_
_entity_poly.entity_id
_entity_poly.type
_entity_poly.pdbx_seq_one_letter_code
_entity_poly.pdbx_strand_id
1 'polypeptide(L)'
;MSTPKPPVGGVVAALFTAVGLSVVFAAATVVFRAQVAAHQGGTEAAVWIRAGMVGLGALLYAWLARRLSQGSRRAYLRIRALAVIGVIGVGYLLVSGQYPPWLRAVQGLQLAALITLAVLTFRVRAHFPKPPRTPGGDRWAALVLVVLAPVSAEVTLGSTPLRMIWLVLLWLPIYGAGVLFIRELARRHGLRWPAVLLLGLAYGVVEEGIALQALSSPTLYGAGDWAPRLLGINTAYTEVMLPYHAVFSVAIPIVLTELLFPASRTAPYLRRGGFAATGVVAVLGVALLRLAVPPTEDPGYVMPVAVLVGCVVAVVLLGLLAFRLPRAPAAARPSPGPWAQLAFGAAATFGFLALLYPFGGATRPAFTHGAWTWLPMGAALVLLAGTARLVSRWGERHVLALVSGALIAHTAFGAIRIPDTTAERLGLIALGAAMTAGLALLARRTAHPHHVREAR
;
A
#
# COMPACT_ATOMS: atom_id res chain seq x y z
N MET A 1 18.95 -6.14 -41.91
CA MET A 1 19.58 -7.27 -41.19
C MET A 1 18.63 -7.79 -40.13
N SER A 2 18.00 -8.95 -40.34
CA SER A 2 17.15 -9.60 -39.33
C SER A 2 18.02 -10.13 -38.19
N THR A 3 17.73 -9.75 -36.95
CA THR A 3 18.38 -10.34 -35.78
C THR A 3 18.21 -11.87 -35.81
N PRO A 4 19.27 -12.66 -35.56
CA PRO A 4 19.15 -14.12 -35.55
C PRO A 4 18.10 -14.54 -34.52
N LYS A 5 17.13 -15.35 -34.95
CA LYS A 5 16.08 -15.87 -34.05
C LYS A 5 16.76 -16.63 -32.90
N PRO A 6 16.38 -16.39 -31.64
CA PRO A 6 16.99 -17.09 -30.52
C PRO A 6 16.70 -18.60 -30.65
N PRO A 7 17.65 -19.50 -30.30
CA PRO A 7 17.49 -20.94 -30.41
C PRO A 7 16.55 -21.46 -29.31
N VAL A 8 15.27 -21.13 -29.41
CA VAL A 8 14.21 -21.45 -28.43
C VAL A 8 13.40 -22.69 -28.80
N GLY A 9 13.74 -23.37 -29.91
CA GLY A 9 13.01 -24.54 -30.39
C GLY A 9 12.83 -25.62 -29.32
N GLY A 10 13.89 -25.94 -28.57
CA GLY A 10 13.82 -26.90 -27.46
C GLY A 10 12.94 -26.42 -26.30
N VAL A 11 12.93 -25.12 -25.99
CA VAL A 11 12.07 -24.53 -24.93
C VAL A 11 10.61 -24.58 -25.34
N VAL A 12 10.31 -24.30 -26.61
CA VAL A 12 8.95 -24.35 -27.16
C VAL A 12 8.44 -25.79 -27.18
N ALA A 13 9.26 -26.75 -27.62
CA ALA A 13 8.92 -28.16 -27.59
C ALA A 13 8.62 -28.65 -26.17
N ALA A 14 9.51 -28.39 -25.21
CA ALA A 14 9.30 -28.77 -23.81
C ALA A 14 8.06 -28.09 -23.18
N LEU A 15 7.75 -26.86 -23.59
CA LEU A 15 6.54 -26.17 -23.16
C LEU A 15 5.29 -26.88 -23.67
N PHE A 16 5.24 -27.23 -24.95
CA PHE A 16 4.11 -27.98 -25.51
C PHE A 16 3.99 -29.38 -24.92
N THR A 17 5.10 -30.06 -24.63
CA THR A 17 5.09 -31.35 -23.92
C THR A 17 4.49 -31.21 -22.52
N ALA A 18 4.91 -30.20 -21.74
CA ALA A 18 4.37 -29.97 -20.41
C ALA A 18 2.88 -29.61 -20.43
N VAL A 19 2.45 -28.81 -21.41
CA VAL A 19 1.03 -28.47 -21.62
C VAL A 19 0.22 -29.69 -22.04
N GLY A 20 0.72 -30.48 -23.00
CA GLY A 20 0.07 -31.69 -23.47
C GLY A 20 -0.14 -32.69 -22.34
N LEU A 21 0.89 -32.93 -21.51
CA LEU A 21 0.77 -33.77 -20.32
C LEU A 21 -0.20 -33.21 -19.28
N SER A 22 -0.26 -31.88 -19.12
CA SER A 22 -1.24 -31.25 -18.23
C SER A 22 -2.67 -31.45 -18.74
N VAL A 23 -2.90 -31.34 -20.05
CA VAL A 23 -4.20 -31.58 -20.69
C VAL A 23 -4.61 -33.05 -20.56
N VAL A 24 -3.69 -33.99 -20.81
CA VAL A 24 -3.93 -35.43 -20.62
C VAL A 24 -4.27 -35.72 -19.16
N PHE A 25 -3.52 -35.16 -18.21
CA PHE A 25 -3.82 -35.28 -16.79
C PHE A 25 -5.20 -34.74 -16.44
N ALA A 26 -5.56 -33.54 -16.92
CA ALA A 26 -6.87 -32.94 -16.68
C ALA A 26 -8.00 -33.77 -17.29
N ALA A 27 -7.84 -34.25 -18.52
CA ALA A 27 -8.81 -35.11 -19.20
C ALA A 27 -9.01 -36.44 -18.44
N ALA A 28 -7.92 -37.10 -18.04
CA ALA A 28 -7.99 -38.31 -17.22
C ALA A 28 -8.67 -38.05 -15.87
N THR A 29 -8.39 -36.90 -15.23
CA THR A 29 -9.03 -36.52 -13.97
C THR A 29 -10.55 -36.34 -14.13
N VAL A 30 -11.01 -35.78 -15.26
CA VAL A 30 -12.44 -35.59 -15.57
C VAL A 30 -13.14 -36.89 -15.94
N VAL A 31 -12.50 -37.74 -16.75
CA VAL A 31 -13.02 -39.05 -17.16
C VAL A 31 -13.21 -39.95 -15.94
N PHE A 32 -12.24 -39.96 -15.03
CA PHE A 32 -12.26 -40.77 -13.81
C PHE A 32 -12.68 -39.98 -12.56
N ARG A 33 -13.47 -38.90 -12.73
CA ARG A 33 -13.80 -37.95 -11.66
C ARG A 33 -14.41 -38.57 -10.40
N ALA A 34 -15.28 -39.58 -10.55
CA ALA A 34 -15.90 -40.26 -9.42
C ALA A 34 -14.87 -40.99 -8.56
N GLN A 35 -13.93 -41.70 -9.22
CA GLN A 35 -12.82 -42.39 -8.57
C GLN A 35 -11.84 -41.40 -7.91
N VAL A 36 -11.54 -40.29 -8.58
CA VAL A 36 -10.64 -39.25 -8.05
C VAL A 36 -11.28 -38.53 -6.86
N ALA A 37 -12.57 -38.18 -6.93
CA ALA A 37 -13.31 -37.55 -5.84
C ALA A 37 -13.37 -38.45 -4.60
N ALA A 38 -13.64 -39.75 -4.81
CA ALA A 38 -13.61 -40.76 -3.74
C ALA A 38 -12.23 -40.88 -3.08
N HIS A 39 -11.15 -40.86 -3.87
CA HIS A 39 -9.77 -40.91 -3.35
C HIS A 39 -9.39 -39.64 -2.56
N GLN A 40 -9.99 -38.49 -2.87
CA GLN A 40 -9.69 -37.19 -2.24
C GLN A 40 -10.61 -36.85 -1.06
N GLY A 41 -11.67 -37.62 -0.82
CA GLY A 41 -12.71 -37.27 0.16
C GLY A 41 -13.47 -35.97 -0.19
N GLY A 42 -13.60 -35.65 -1.49
CA GLY A 42 -14.15 -34.39 -2.00
C GLY A 42 -15.32 -34.56 -2.98
N THR A 43 -15.86 -33.45 -3.50
CA THR A 43 -16.97 -33.45 -4.47
C THR A 43 -16.47 -33.45 -5.92
N GLU A 44 -17.26 -34.02 -6.84
CA GLU A 44 -16.95 -33.98 -8.28
C GLU A 44 -16.84 -32.55 -8.84
N ALA A 45 -17.57 -31.59 -8.25
CA ALA A 45 -17.50 -30.18 -8.64
C ALA A 45 -16.09 -29.59 -8.48
N ALA A 46 -15.34 -30.00 -7.45
CA ALA A 46 -13.96 -29.56 -7.24
C ALA A 46 -13.01 -30.07 -8.33
N VAL A 47 -13.32 -31.22 -8.94
CA VAL A 47 -12.54 -31.81 -10.06
C VAL A 47 -12.71 -30.98 -11.33
N TRP A 48 -13.92 -30.51 -11.62
CA TRP A 48 -14.21 -29.68 -12.80
C TRP A 48 -13.52 -28.31 -12.78
N ILE A 49 -13.48 -27.65 -11.63
CA ILE A 49 -12.82 -26.35 -11.47
C ILE A 49 -11.32 -26.46 -11.80
N ARG A 50 -10.66 -27.53 -11.31
CA ARG A 50 -9.23 -27.77 -11.55
C ARG A 50 -8.94 -28.09 -13.01
N ALA A 51 -9.77 -28.91 -13.66
CA ALA A 51 -9.63 -29.25 -15.08
C ALA A 51 -9.87 -28.03 -16.01
N GLY A 52 -10.86 -27.19 -15.69
CA GLY A 52 -11.16 -25.97 -16.45
C GLY A 52 -10.00 -24.95 -16.46
N MET A 53 -9.30 -24.81 -15.32
CA MET A 53 -8.11 -23.94 -15.23
C MET A 53 -6.95 -24.42 -16.12
N VAL A 54 -6.77 -25.74 -16.27
CA VAL A 54 -5.74 -26.31 -17.14
C VAL A 54 -6.03 -26.05 -18.62
N GLY A 55 -7.31 -26.15 -19.02
CA GLY A 55 -7.75 -25.84 -20.39
C GLY A 55 -7.52 -24.38 -20.79
N LEU A 56 -7.88 -23.43 -19.92
CA LEU A 56 -7.61 -22.00 -20.11
C LEU A 56 -6.10 -21.71 -20.17
N GLY A 57 -5.31 -22.43 -19.37
CA GLY A 57 -3.85 -22.35 -19.37
C GLY A 57 -3.21 -22.71 -20.73
N ALA A 58 -3.74 -23.71 -21.44
CA ALA A 58 -3.17 -24.17 -22.71
C ALA A 58 -3.14 -23.08 -23.80
N LEU A 59 -4.20 -22.25 -23.89
CA LEU A 59 -4.26 -21.12 -24.82
C LEU A 59 -3.25 -20.02 -24.47
N LEU A 60 -3.06 -19.76 -23.17
CA LEU A 60 -2.05 -18.83 -22.67
C LEU A 60 -0.63 -19.31 -23.01
N TYR A 61 -0.36 -20.61 -22.89
CA TYR A 61 0.94 -21.20 -23.22
C TYR A 61 1.25 -21.12 -24.73
N ALA A 62 0.28 -21.36 -25.60
CA ALA A 62 0.44 -21.19 -27.05
C ALA A 62 0.71 -19.73 -27.44
N TRP A 63 0.10 -18.76 -26.75
CA TRP A 63 0.40 -17.34 -26.91
C TRP A 63 1.81 -16.99 -26.41
N LEU A 64 2.22 -17.52 -25.26
CA LEU A 64 3.57 -17.32 -24.71
C LEU A 64 4.66 -17.94 -25.59
N ALA A 65 4.43 -19.11 -26.17
CA ALA A 65 5.35 -19.76 -27.11
C ALA A 65 5.60 -18.90 -28.35
N ARG A 66 4.53 -18.34 -28.95
CA ARG A 66 4.62 -17.40 -30.08
C ARG A 66 5.37 -16.11 -29.70
N ARG A 67 5.13 -15.56 -28.50
CA ARG A 67 5.84 -14.37 -28.03
C ARG A 67 7.31 -14.66 -27.72
N LEU A 68 7.64 -15.86 -27.26
CA LEU A 68 9.02 -16.29 -27.00
C LEU A 68 9.80 -16.41 -28.31
N SER A 69 9.21 -17.01 -29.35
CA SER A 69 9.85 -17.14 -30.67
C SER A 69 10.03 -15.79 -31.38
N GLN A 70 9.27 -14.78 -30.99
CA GLN A 70 9.46 -13.37 -31.38
C GLN A 70 10.53 -12.63 -30.57
N GLY A 71 11.26 -13.31 -29.66
CA GLY A 71 12.32 -12.70 -28.86
C GLY A 71 11.83 -11.93 -27.62
N SER A 72 10.58 -12.11 -27.20
CA SER A 72 10.06 -11.38 -26.03
C SER A 72 10.66 -11.87 -24.71
N ARG A 73 11.51 -11.03 -24.11
CA ARG A 73 12.06 -11.26 -22.76
C ARG A 73 10.96 -11.40 -21.68
N ARG A 74 9.82 -10.73 -21.84
CA ARG A 74 8.69 -10.86 -20.92
C ARG A 74 8.06 -12.25 -21.00
N ALA A 75 7.92 -12.81 -22.21
CA ALA A 75 7.43 -14.17 -22.40
C ALA A 75 8.41 -15.19 -21.81
N TYR A 76 9.72 -15.02 -22.04
CA TYR A 76 10.77 -15.83 -21.42
C TYR A 76 10.67 -15.87 -19.89
N LEU A 77 10.55 -14.72 -19.23
CA LEU A 77 10.43 -14.67 -17.77
C LEU A 77 9.15 -15.34 -17.26
N ARG A 78 8.02 -15.18 -17.97
CA ARG A 78 6.75 -15.81 -17.62
C ARG A 78 6.82 -17.33 -17.76
N ILE A 79 7.36 -17.84 -18.87
CA ILE A 79 7.55 -19.28 -19.09
C ILE A 79 8.46 -19.87 -18.02
N ARG A 80 9.55 -19.19 -17.68
CA ARG A 80 10.47 -19.63 -16.61
C ARG A 80 9.80 -19.64 -15.24
N ALA A 81 9.04 -18.62 -14.89
CA ALA A 81 8.31 -18.55 -13.63
C ALA A 81 7.25 -19.66 -13.55
N LEU A 82 6.46 -19.85 -14.61
CA LEU A 82 5.45 -20.91 -14.71
C LEU A 82 6.07 -22.31 -14.61
N ALA A 83 7.25 -22.53 -15.22
CA ALA A 83 7.97 -23.79 -15.09
C ALA A 83 8.38 -24.07 -13.64
N VAL A 84 8.98 -23.10 -12.94
CA VAL A 84 9.40 -23.26 -11.53
C VAL A 84 8.20 -23.47 -10.60
N ILE A 85 7.16 -22.65 -10.74
CA ILE A 85 5.93 -22.78 -9.96
C ILE A 85 5.28 -24.13 -10.25
N GLY A 86 5.25 -24.56 -11.51
CA GLY A 86 4.74 -25.86 -11.93
C GLY A 86 5.51 -27.03 -11.30
N VAL A 87 6.85 -26.98 -11.28
CA VAL A 87 7.68 -28.01 -10.62
C VAL A 87 7.32 -28.13 -9.14
N ILE A 88 7.19 -27.00 -8.44
CA ILE A 88 6.81 -26.98 -7.02
C ILE A 88 5.40 -27.53 -6.83
N GLY A 89 4.43 -27.07 -7.61
CA GLY A 89 3.03 -27.47 -7.50
C GLY A 89 2.81 -28.95 -7.80
N VAL A 90 3.32 -29.45 -8.94
CA VAL A 90 3.20 -30.86 -9.32
C VAL A 90 4.02 -31.74 -8.37
N GLY A 91 5.19 -31.30 -7.93
CA GLY A 91 6.00 -32.02 -6.93
C GLY A 91 5.26 -32.18 -5.60
N TYR A 92 4.62 -31.11 -5.11
CA TYR A 92 3.78 -31.18 -3.92
C TYR A 92 2.61 -32.14 -4.10
N LEU A 93 1.89 -32.09 -5.24
CA LEU A 93 0.78 -33.01 -5.50
C LEU A 93 1.21 -34.48 -5.56
N LEU A 94 2.41 -34.75 -6.08
CA LEU A 94 2.98 -36.09 -6.16
C LEU A 94 3.33 -36.63 -4.78
N VAL A 95 3.96 -35.80 -3.93
CA VAL A 95 4.37 -36.16 -2.56
C VAL A 95 3.17 -36.30 -1.62
N SER A 96 2.19 -35.41 -1.74
CA SER A 96 1.00 -35.41 -0.88
C SER A 96 0.00 -36.54 -1.18
N GLY A 97 0.21 -37.33 -2.24
CA GLY A 97 -0.62 -38.51 -2.53
C GLY A 97 -2.07 -38.19 -2.90
N GLN A 98 -2.36 -36.95 -3.32
CA GLN A 98 -3.72 -36.49 -3.60
C GLN A 98 -4.41 -37.18 -4.78
N TYR A 99 -3.71 -38.03 -5.53
CA TYR A 99 -4.26 -38.73 -6.69
C TYR A 99 -3.92 -40.23 -6.66
N PRO A 100 -4.76 -41.08 -7.31
CA PRO A 100 -4.51 -42.51 -7.41
C PRO A 100 -3.13 -42.84 -8.02
N PRO A 101 -2.53 -43.99 -7.68
CA PRO A 101 -1.19 -44.37 -8.15
C PRO A 101 -0.99 -44.30 -9.67
N TRP A 102 -1.98 -44.72 -10.46
CA TRP A 102 -1.92 -44.68 -11.92
C TRP A 102 -1.90 -43.24 -12.47
N LEU A 103 -2.61 -42.32 -11.82
CA LEU A 103 -2.65 -40.91 -12.22
C LEU A 103 -1.40 -40.16 -11.73
N ARG A 104 -0.79 -40.60 -10.62
CA ARG A 104 0.54 -40.13 -10.18
C ARG A 104 1.65 -40.46 -11.17
N ALA A 105 1.55 -41.56 -11.93
CA ALA A 105 2.50 -41.85 -13.00
C ALA A 105 2.48 -40.74 -14.08
N VAL A 106 1.28 -40.26 -14.45
CA VAL A 106 1.11 -39.12 -15.37
C VAL A 106 1.67 -37.82 -14.78
N GLN A 107 1.49 -37.60 -13.47
CA GLN A 107 2.11 -36.45 -12.77
C GLN A 107 3.63 -36.53 -12.74
N GLY A 108 4.21 -37.73 -12.62
CA GLY A 108 5.65 -37.93 -12.71
C GLY A 108 6.22 -37.51 -14.07
N LEU A 109 5.54 -37.87 -15.16
CA LEU A 109 5.88 -37.42 -16.51
C LEU A 109 5.72 -35.91 -16.67
N GLN A 110 4.65 -35.34 -16.12
CA GLN A 110 4.40 -33.89 -16.12
C GLN A 110 5.50 -33.13 -15.37
N LEU A 111 5.92 -33.65 -14.21
CA LEU A 111 7.01 -33.09 -13.41
C LEU A 111 8.33 -33.12 -14.17
N ALA A 112 8.66 -34.25 -14.81
CA ALA A 112 9.85 -34.38 -15.63
C ALA A 112 9.85 -33.36 -16.78
N ALA A 113 8.73 -33.19 -17.49
CA ALA A 113 8.60 -32.20 -18.55
C ALA A 113 8.77 -30.75 -18.05
N LEU A 114 8.24 -30.43 -16.87
CA LEU A 114 8.40 -29.11 -16.24
C LEU A 114 9.84 -28.85 -15.78
N ILE A 115 10.53 -29.87 -15.26
CA ILE A 115 11.97 -29.80 -14.93
C ILE A 115 12.78 -29.58 -16.20
N THR A 116 12.53 -30.34 -17.26
CA THR A 116 13.18 -30.16 -18.56
C THR A 116 12.96 -28.75 -19.10
N LEU A 117 11.73 -28.24 -19.04
CA LEU A 117 11.41 -26.86 -19.43
C LEU A 117 12.18 -25.85 -18.58
N ALA A 118 12.24 -26.02 -17.25
CA ALA A 118 12.99 -25.13 -16.36
C ALA A 118 14.49 -25.11 -16.70
N VAL A 119 15.10 -26.27 -16.93
CA VAL A 119 16.51 -26.40 -17.34
C VAL A 119 16.75 -25.73 -18.70
N LEU A 120 15.90 -25.97 -19.69
CA LEU A 120 16.06 -25.39 -21.02
C LEU A 120 15.89 -23.86 -21.00
N THR A 121 14.97 -23.32 -20.20
CA THR A 121 14.85 -21.87 -20.00
C THR A 121 16.12 -21.28 -19.38
N PHE A 122 16.79 -22.01 -18.48
CA PHE A 122 18.07 -21.57 -17.92
C PHE A 122 19.16 -21.49 -19.00
N ARG A 123 19.24 -22.50 -19.89
CA ARG A 123 20.23 -22.56 -20.99
C ARG A 123 20.07 -21.42 -21.99
N VAL A 124 18.85 -21.01 -22.32
CA VAL A 124 18.61 -19.91 -23.27
C VAL A 124 18.67 -18.51 -22.66
N ARG A 125 18.95 -18.37 -21.35
CA ARG A 125 18.95 -17.10 -20.61
C ARG A 125 19.76 -15.99 -21.30
N ALA A 126 20.92 -16.34 -21.86
CA ALA A 126 21.84 -15.38 -22.50
C ALA A 126 21.20 -14.65 -23.69
N HIS A 127 20.26 -15.28 -24.38
CA HIS A 127 19.54 -14.71 -25.53
C HIS A 127 18.45 -13.71 -25.13
N PHE A 128 18.17 -13.56 -23.84
CA PHE A 128 17.22 -12.59 -23.30
C PHE A 128 17.90 -11.65 -22.29
N PRO A 129 18.92 -10.88 -22.74
CA PRO A 129 19.71 -10.03 -21.87
C PRO A 129 18.82 -9.01 -21.15
N LYS A 130 19.19 -8.67 -19.91
CA LYS A 130 18.54 -7.55 -19.22
C LYS A 130 18.78 -6.31 -20.09
N PRO A 131 17.74 -5.53 -20.46
CA PRO A 131 17.97 -4.26 -21.13
C PRO A 131 18.93 -3.42 -20.28
N PRO A 132 19.76 -2.57 -20.91
CA PRO A 132 20.70 -1.72 -20.20
C PRO A 132 20.00 -1.00 -19.04
N ARG A 133 20.68 -0.92 -17.91
CA ARG A 133 20.16 -0.24 -16.73
C ARG A 133 19.91 1.22 -17.13
N THR A 134 18.65 1.59 -17.37
CA THR A 134 18.24 2.99 -17.19
C THR A 134 18.64 3.39 -15.77
N PRO A 135 19.14 4.60 -15.51
CA PRO A 135 19.38 5.06 -14.15
C PRO A 135 18.14 4.74 -13.31
N GLY A 136 18.29 3.85 -12.32
CA GLY A 136 17.18 3.54 -11.43
C GLY A 136 16.93 4.77 -10.57
N GLY A 137 15.67 5.05 -10.28
CA GLY A 137 15.33 6.12 -9.34
C GLY A 137 15.98 5.91 -7.97
N ASP A 138 15.85 6.91 -7.13
CA ASP A 138 16.59 7.03 -5.87
C ASP A 138 16.08 6.03 -4.81
N ARG A 139 16.82 4.94 -4.63
CA ARG A 139 16.51 3.90 -3.64
C ARG A 139 16.54 4.43 -2.21
N TRP A 140 17.36 5.45 -1.93
CA TRP A 140 17.45 6.01 -0.59
C TRP A 140 16.23 6.86 -0.28
N ALA A 141 15.77 7.66 -1.23
CA ALA A 141 14.49 8.36 -1.10
C ALA A 141 13.32 7.40 -0.86
N ALA A 142 13.29 6.27 -1.59
CA ALA A 142 12.27 5.24 -1.36
C ALA A 142 12.34 4.63 0.05
N LEU A 143 13.54 4.28 0.54
CA LEU A 143 13.73 3.70 1.88
C LEU A 143 13.36 4.70 2.98
N VAL A 144 13.75 5.97 2.83
CA VAL A 144 13.38 7.03 3.77
C VAL A 144 11.87 7.19 3.82
N LEU A 145 11.18 7.24 2.67
CA LEU A 145 9.72 7.34 2.65
C LEU A 145 9.04 6.15 3.33
N VAL A 146 9.54 4.94 3.07
CA VAL A 146 9.00 3.69 3.65
C VAL A 146 9.07 3.70 5.18
N VAL A 147 10.14 4.26 5.77
CA VAL A 147 10.28 4.37 7.22
C VAL A 147 9.54 5.60 7.77
N LEU A 148 9.60 6.73 7.07
CA LEU A 148 9.02 7.97 7.54
C LEU A 148 7.50 7.92 7.61
N ALA A 149 6.85 7.19 6.70
CA ALA A 149 5.39 7.01 6.69
C ALA A 149 4.79 6.51 8.02
N PRO A 150 5.15 5.31 8.52
CA PRO A 150 4.65 4.83 9.81
C PRO A 150 5.21 5.64 10.99
N VAL A 151 6.43 6.19 10.90
CA VAL A 151 6.98 7.02 11.99
C VAL A 151 6.16 8.29 12.17
N SER A 152 5.80 8.99 11.09
CA SER A 152 4.99 10.21 11.12
C SER A 152 3.54 9.97 11.53
N ALA A 153 2.98 8.80 11.22
CA ALA A 153 1.60 8.48 11.56
C ALA A 153 1.46 7.87 12.96
N GLU A 154 2.34 6.94 13.35
CA GLU A 154 2.10 6.13 14.55
C GLU A 154 3.01 6.54 15.70
N VAL A 155 4.31 6.65 15.42
CA VAL A 155 5.32 6.85 16.47
C VAL A 155 5.27 8.27 17.00
N THR A 156 5.14 9.27 16.12
CA THR A 156 5.06 10.68 16.54
C THR A 156 3.70 11.05 17.12
N LEU A 157 2.63 10.31 16.83
CA LEU A 157 1.36 10.47 17.56
C LEU A 157 1.44 9.83 18.95
N GLY A 158 2.20 8.75 19.09
CA GLY A 158 2.30 7.96 20.31
C GLY A 158 1.40 6.73 20.35
N SER A 159 0.63 6.46 19.30
CA SER A 159 -0.23 5.26 19.18
C SER A 159 0.58 3.97 19.13
N THR A 160 1.82 4.04 18.65
CA THR A 160 2.84 3.00 18.91
C THR A 160 3.77 3.48 20.02
N PRO A 161 3.64 2.95 21.26
CA PRO A 161 4.52 3.32 22.37
C PRO A 161 5.98 3.02 22.03
N LEU A 162 6.92 3.84 22.51
CA LEU A 162 8.36 3.67 22.20
C LEU A 162 8.92 2.31 22.60
N ARG A 163 8.40 1.69 23.68
CA ARG A 163 8.78 0.31 24.07
C ARG A 163 8.39 -0.74 23.01
N MET A 164 7.40 -0.43 22.19
CA MET A 164 6.88 -1.26 21.10
C MET A 164 7.27 -0.72 19.72
N ILE A 165 8.29 0.13 19.61
CA ILE A 165 8.72 0.73 18.34
C ILE A 165 9.07 -0.32 17.27
N TRP A 166 9.40 -1.55 17.68
CA TRP A 166 9.61 -2.67 16.78
C TRP A 166 8.37 -3.04 15.96
N LEU A 167 7.15 -2.68 16.41
CA LEU A 167 5.91 -2.82 15.64
C LEU A 167 5.91 -1.96 14.36
N VAL A 168 6.79 -0.96 14.25
CA VAL A 168 7.00 -0.26 12.97
C VAL A 168 7.33 -1.24 11.84
N LEU A 169 8.04 -2.35 12.13
CA LEU A 169 8.31 -3.40 11.14
C LEU A 169 7.04 -4.10 10.65
N LEU A 170 6.03 -4.23 11.52
CA LEU A 170 4.70 -4.74 11.17
C LEU A 170 3.90 -3.73 10.33
N TRP A 171 4.10 -2.43 10.59
CA TRP A 171 3.45 -1.33 9.87
C TRP A 171 4.10 -1.05 8.50
N LEU A 172 5.38 -1.35 8.31
CA LEU A 172 6.13 -1.09 7.07
C LEU A 172 5.44 -1.59 5.78
N PRO A 173 4.83 -2.79 5.72
CA PRO A 173 4.17 -3.25 4.51
C PRO A 173 2.95 -2.41 4.13
N ILE A 174 2.11 -2.01 5.08
CA ILE A 174 0.91 -1.21 4.77
C ILE A 174 1.25 0.28 4.62
N TYR A 175 1.88 0.87 5.63
CA TYR A 175 2.27 2.29 5.61
C TYR A 175 3.38 2.53 4.60
N GLY A 176 4.53 1.91 4.80
CA GLY A 176 5.72 2.18 4.00
C GLY A 176 5.50 1.86 2.53
N ALA A 177 5.02 0.65 2.21
CA ALA A 177 4.77 0.29 0.82
C ALA A 177 3.53 0.98 0.24
N GLY A 178 2.44 1.14 1.01
CA GLY A 178 1.24 1.85 0.55
C GLY A 178 1.50 3.30 0.18
N VAL A 179 2.21 4.04 1.04
CA VAL A 179 2.56 5.45 0.80
C VAL A 179 3.56 5.59 -0.35
N LEU A 180 4.56 4.70 -0.43
CA LEU A 180 5.47 4.66 -1.58
C LEU A 180 4.72 4.35 -2.89
N PHE A 181 3.73 3.44 -2.86
CA PHE A 181 2.89 3.15 -4.02
C PHE A 181 2.09 4.37 -4.47
N ILE A 182 1.45 5.09 -3.54
CA ILE A 182 0.70 6.32 -3.84
C ILE A 182 1.62 7.38 -4.45
N ARG A 183 2.80 7.59 -3.86
CA ARG A 183 3.80 8.53 -4.38
C ARG A 183 4.26 8.16 -5.78
N GLU A 184 4.58 6.88 -6.00
CA GLU A 184 4.98 6.38 -7.33
C GLU A 184 3.86 6.54 -8.36
N LEU A 185 2.61 6.24 -7.99
CA LEU A 185 1.45 6.44 -8.84
C LEU A 185 1.29 7.92 -9.20
N ALA A 186 1.41 8.81 -8.22
CA ALA A 186 1.30 10.24 -8.43
C ALA A 186 2.37 10.76 -9.41
N ARG A 187 3.64 10.39 -9.22
CA ARG A 187 4.73 10.87 -10.09
C ARG A 187 4.70 10.26 -11.48
N ARG A 188 4.23 9.01 -11.63
CA ARG A 188 4.08 8.36 -12.95
C ARG A 188 2.96 8.95 -13.80
N HIS A 189 1.92 9.50 -13.17
CA HIS A 189 0.74 10.03 -13.85
C HIS A 189 0.63 11.57 -13.78
N GLY A 190 1.66 12.24 -13.26
CA GLY A 190 1.67 13.69 -13.10
C GLY A 190 0.54 14.21 -12.18
N LEU A 191 0.16 13.42 -11.17
CA LEU A 191 -0.86 13.80 -10.21
C LEU A 191 -0.34 14.90 -9.27
N ARG A 192 -1.25 15.78 -8.84
CA ARG A 192 -0.98 16.90 -7.93
C ARG A 192 -1.48 16.59 -6.52
N TRP A 193 -1.16 17.48 -5.58
CA TRP A 193 -1.56 17.37 -4.17
C TRP A 193 -3.03 17.05 -3.92
N PRO A 194 -4.03 17.69 -4.58
CA PRO A 194 -5.43 17.30 -4.40
C PRO A 194 -5.69 15.81 -4.71
N ALA A 195 -5.09 15.29 -5.78
CA ALA A 195 -5.19 13.89 -6.13
C ALA A 195 -4.43 12.98 -5.15
N VAL A 196 -3.26 13.40 -4.66
CA VAL A 196 -2.50 12.67 -3.62
C VAL A 196 -3.31 12.59 -2.32
N LEU A 197 -3.98 13.68 -1.92
CA LEU A 197 -4.83 13.71 -0.73
C LEU A 197 -6.06 12.80 -0.91
N LEU A 198 -6.69 12.77 -2.09
CA LEU A 198 -7.77 11.81 -2.37
C LEU A 198 -7.28 10.35 -2.31
N LEU A 199 -6.10 10.06 -2.85
CA LEU A 199 -5.48 8.74 -2.71
C LEU A 199 -5.13 8.43 -1.25
N GLY A 200 -4.79 9.44 -0.45
CA GLY A 200 -4.57 9.31 0.98
C GLY A 200 -5.85 9.05 1.77
N LEU A 201 -6.98 9.65 1.38
CA LEU A 201 -8.29 9.30 1.93
C LEU A 201 -8.65 7.86 1.57
N ALA A 202 -8.39 7.44 0.33
CA ALA A 202 -8.61 6.05 -0.09
C ALA A 202 -7.74 5.08 0.72
N TYR A 203 -6.50 5.45 1.00
CA TYR A 203 -5.61 4.70 1.89
C TYR A 203 -6.19 4.59 3.30
N GLY A 204 -6.68 5.69 3.89
CA GLY A 204 -7.35 5.66 5.19
C GLY A 204 -8.57 4.74 5.21
N VAL A 205 -9.38 4.71 4.14
CA VAL A 205 -10.52 3.76 4.04
C VAL A 205 -10.04 2.31 3.96
N VAL A 206 -8.94 2.04 3.26
CA VAL A 206 -8.36 0.69 3.20
C VAL A 206 -7.84 0.26 4.56
N GLU A 207 -7.11 1.13 5.26
CA GLU A 207 -6.53 0.84 6.57
C GLU A 207 -7.61 0.74 7.65
N GLU A 208 -8.33 1.82 7.92
CA GLU A 208 -9.30 1.89 9.01
C GLU A 208 -10.59 1.13 8.73
N GLY A 209 -11.03 1.12 7.46
CA GLY A 209 -12.29 0.50 7.06
C GLY A 209 -12.14 -0.99 6.78
N ILE A 210 -11.19 -1.35 5.90
CA ILE A 210 -11.09 -2.74 5.40
C ILE A 210 -10.18 -3.57 6.30
N ALA A 211 -9.00 -3.05 6.66
CA ALA A 211 -7.99 -3.80 7.42
C ALA A 211 -8.37 -3.89 8.90
N LEU A 212 -8.62 -2.76 9.55
CA LEU A 212 -8.96 -2.69 10.98
C LEU A 212 -10.44 -2.88 11.26
N GLN A 213 -11.32 -2.51 10.33
CA GLN A 213 -12.78 -2.47 10.53
C GLN A 213 -13.25 -1.43 11.58
N ALA A 214 -12.35 -0.56 12.01
CA ALA A 214 -12.55 0.49 13.00
C ALA A 214 -13.64 1.50 12.63
N LEU A 215 -13.84 1.76 11.33
CA LEU A 215 -14.89 2.69 10.88
C LEU A 215 -16.30 2.21 11.23
N SER A 216 -16.48 0.91 11.55
CA SER A 216 -17.80 0.34 11.84
C SER A 216 -17.87 -0.47 13.14
N SER A 217 -16.73 -0.79 13.73
CA SER A 217 -16.69 -1.53 14.99
C SER A 217 -17.40 -0.74 16.10
N PRO A 218 -18.31 -1.36 16.86
CA PRO A 218 -18.94 -0.71 18.01
C PRO A 218 -17.96 -0.53 19.19
N THR A 219 -16.90 -1.32 19.24
CA THR A 219 -16.07 -1.56 20.43
C THR A 219 -14.64 -1.10 20.26
N LEU A 220 -14.07 -1.23 19.05
CA LEU A 220 -12.68 -0.88 18.79
C LEU A 220 -12.43 0.61 19.11
N TYR A 221 -11.44 0.86 19.95
CA TYR A 221 -11.05 2.17 20.49
C TYR A 221 -12.16 2.93 21.27
N GLY A 222 -13.31 2.30 21.56
CA GLY A 222 -14.49 2.97 22.10
C GLY A 222 -15.10 4.00 21.14
N ALA A 223 -14.74 3.95 19.85
CA ALA A 223 -15.11 4.94 18.84
C ALA A 223 -16.61 4.98 18.54
N GLY A 224 -17.33 3.88 18.81
CA GLY A 224 -18.76 3.77 18.61
C GLY A 224 -19.59 4.75 19.45
N ASP A 225 -19.06 5.20 20.58
CA ASP A 225 -19.75 6.08 21.53
C ASP A 225 -19.38 7.57 21.39
N TRP A 226 -18.48 7.90 20.45
CA TRP A 226 -18.00 9.27 20.28
C TRP A 226 -19.08 10.20 19.72
N ALA A 227 -19.88 9.72 18.76
CA ALA A 227 -20.93 10.49 18.11
C ALA A 227 -22.02 9.55 17.52
N PRO A 228 -23.22 10.08 17.17
CA PRO A 228 -24.25 9.29 16.51
C PRO A 228 -23.73 8.61 15.25
N ARG A 229 -23.92 7.29 15.19
CA ARG A 229 -23.52 6.46 14.06
C ARG A 229 -24.51 6.61 12.90
N LEU A 230 -24.01 6.63 11.68
CA LEU A 230 -24.83 6.65 10.46
C LEU A 230 -24.55 5.39 9.64
N LEU A 231 -25.59 4.61 9.35
CA LEU A 231 -25.46 3.35 8.59
C LEU A 231 -24.41 2.38 9.18
N GLY A 232 -24.26 2.38 10.51
CA GLY A 232 -23.26 1.57 11.21
C GLY A 232 -21.84 2.14 11.18
N ILE A 233 -21.62 3.33 10.64
CA ILE A 233 -20.32 4.00 10.62
C ILE A 233 -20.13 4.89 11.85
N ASN A 234 -18.94 4.83 12.45
CA ASN A 234 -18.48 5.70 13.52
C ASN A 234 -18.12 7.06 12.94
N THR A 235 -19.06 8.00 12.97
CA THR A 235 -19.01 9.23 12.16
C THR A 235 -17.87 10.17 12.57
N ALA A 236 -17.75 10.53 13.85
CA ALA A 236 -16.65 11.35 14.35
C ALA A 236 -15.28 10.69 14.17
N TYR A 237 -15.20 9.37 14.40
CA TYR A 237 -13.96 8.62 14.20
C TYR A 237 -13.54 8.60 12.72
N THR A 238 -14.50 8.37 11.81
CA THR A 238 -14.25 8.41 10.36
C THR A 238 -13.81 9.80 9.92
N GLU A 239 -14.45 10.85 10.44
CA GLU A 239 -14.13 12.23 10.12
C GLU A 239 -12.74 12.64 10.58
N VAL A 240 -12.27 12.17 11.73
CA VAL A 240 -10.90 12.47 12.18
C VAL A 240 -9.87 11.60 11.46
N MET A 241 -10.13 10.29 11.31
CA MET A 241 -9.11 9.35 10.85
C MET A 241 -8.84 9.41 9.35
N LEU A 242 -9.85 9.60 8.50
CA LEU A 242 -9.58 9.64 7.05
C LEU A 242 -8.68 10.84 6.66
N PRO A 243 -8.98 12.09 7.07
CA PRO A 243 -8.08 13.22 6.84
C PRO A 243 -6.74 13.06 7.56
N TYR A 244 -6.74 12.46 8.75
CA TYR A 244 -5.51 12.14 9.47
C TYR A 244 -4.56 11.29 8.63
N HIS A 245 -5.01 10.16 8.08
CA HIS A 245 -4.15 9.31 7.24
C HIS A 245 -3.73 10.01 5.94
N ALA A 246 -4.64 10.78 5.32
CA ALA A 246 -4.31 11.53 4.13
C ALA A 246 -3.17 12.55 4.36
N VAL A 247 -3.10 13.16 5.54
CA VAL A 247 -2.11 14.17 5.89
C VAL A 247 -0.86 13.57 6.53
N PHE A 248 -1.00 12.87 7.66
CA PHE A 248 0.12 12.43 8.50
C PHE A 248 0.76 11.13 8.02
N SER A 249 -0.03 10.22 7.45
CA SER A 249 0.49 8.97 6.89
C SER A 249 1.00 9.13 5.46
N VAL A 250 0.37 10.00 4.66
CA VAL A 250 0.66 10.11 3.22
C VAL A 250 1.35 11.44 2.88
N ALA A 251 0.69 12.58 3.05
CA ALA A 251 1.19 13.84 2.48
C ALA A 251 2.49 14.32 3.14
N ILE A 252 2.54 14.41 4.46
CA ILE A 252 3.70 14.88 5.23
C ILE A 252 4.97 14.05 4.94
N PRO A 253 4.97 12.71 5.06
CA PRO A 253 6.17 11.92 4.79
C PRO A 253 6.62 12.02 3.33
N ILE A 254 5.69 12.18 2.37
CA ILE A 254 6.04 12.46 0.96
C ILE A 254 6.73 13.83 0.85
N VAL A 255 6.15 14.91 1.41
CA VAL A 255 6.75 16.25 1.37
C VAL A 255 8.15 16.25 1.98
N LEU A 256 8.29 15.69 3.18
CA LEU A 256 9.58 15.65 3.88
C LEU A 256 10.63 14.86 3.09
N THR A 257 10.25 13.72 2.51
CA THR A 257 11.16 12.95 1.64
C THR A 257 11.55 13.75 0.40
N GLU A 258 10.61 14.43 -0.25
CA GLU A 258 10.90 15.24 -1.45
C GLU A 258 11.80 16.44 -1.16
N LEU A 259 11.71 17.01 0.06
CA LEU A 259 12.61 18.06 0.53
C LEU A 259 14.01 17.53 0.88
N LEU A 260 14.11 16.31 1.41
CA LEU A 260 15.39 15.65 1.70
C LEU A 260 16.12 15.20 0.43
N PHE A 261 15.37 14.85 -0.63
CA PHE A 261 15.89 14.34 -1.90
C PHE A 261 15.42 15.19 -3.09
N PRO A 262 15.86 16.46 -3.20
CA PRO A 262 15.34 17.42 -4.18
C PRO A 262 15.59 17.00 -5.64
N ALA A 263 16.71 16.33 -5.92
CA ALA A 263 17.05 15.82 -7.25
C ALA A 263 16.05 14.78 -7.80
N SER A 264 15.36 14.08 -6.89
CA SER A 264 14.44 12.99 -7.23
C SER A 264 12.98 13.35 -6.98
N ARG A 265 12.68 14.61 -6.60
CA ARG A 265 11.35 15.03 -6.12
C ARG A 265 10.23 14.80 -7.12
N THR A 266 10.46 15.10 -8.40
CA THR A 266 9.44 14.98 -9.46
C THR A 266 9.50 13.65 -10.22
N ALA A 267 10.53 12.83 -9.99
CA ALA A 267 10.77 11.59 -10.72
C ALA A 267 10.39 10.34 -9.91
N PRO A 268 9.91 9.26 -10.54
CA PRO A 268 9.70 7.98 -9.85
C PRO A 268 11.00 7.44 -9.21
N TYR A 269 10.92 6.99 -7.95
CA TYR A 269 12.03 6.34 -7.24
C TYR A 269 12.23 4.90 -7.71
N LEU A 270 11.16 4.22 -8.12
CA LEU A 270 11.22 2.82 -8.48
C LEU A 270 11.17 2.60 -9.99
N ARG A 271 11.67 1.45 -10.43
CA ARG A 271 11.36 0.93 -11.76
C ARG A 271 9.98 0.27 -11.76
N ARG A 272 9.42 -0.01 -12.93
CA ARG A 272 8.09 -0.68 -13.06
C ARG A 272 7.97 -1.97 -12.23
N GLY A 273 9.04 -2.77 -12.17
CA GLY A 273 9.05 -4.00 -11.34
C GLY A 273 9.05 -3.71 -9.84
N GLY A 274 9.79 -2.69 -9.39
CA GLY A 274 9.77 -2.25 -8.00
C GLY A 274 8.40 -1.69 -7.62
N PHE A 275 7.82 -0.85 -8.47
CA PHE A 275 6.46 -0.32 -8.27
C PHE A 275 5.40 -1.43 -8.14
N ALA A 276 5.45 -2.43 -9.01
CA ALA A 276 4.55 -3.59 -8.91
C ALA A 276 4.77 -4.38 -7.62
N ALA A 277 6.04 -4.62 -7.24
CA ALA A 277 6.37 -5.30 -5.98
C ALA A 277 5.86 -4.52 -4.77
N THR A 278 6.03 -3.20 -4.74
CA THR A 278 5.50 -2.32 -3.69
C THR A 278 3.98 -2.41 -3.58
N GLY A 279 3.26 -2.44 -4.71
CA GLY A 279 1.80 -2.66 -4.69
C GLY A 279 1.40 -4.01 -4.11
N VAL A 280 2.12 -5.09 -4.45
CA VAL A 280 1.89 -6.42 -3.86
C VAL A 280 2.16 -6.39 -2.35
N VAL A 281 3.27 -5.80 -1.92
CA VAL A 281 3.61 -5.68 -0.49
C VAL A 281 2.55 -4.88 0.26
N ALA A 282 2.02 -3.80 -0.32
CA ALA A 282 0.93 -3.03 0.28
C ALA A 282 -0.33 -3.87 0.50
N VAL A 283 -0.75 -4.66 -0.50
CA VAL A 283 -1.89 -5.58 -0.38
C VAL A 283 -1.65 -6.67 0.67
N LEU A 284 -0.43 -7.23 0.72
CA LEU A 284 -0.05 -8.18 1.77
C LEU A 284 -0.02 -7.51 3.15
N GLY A 285 0.34 -6.23 3.23
CA GLY A 285 0.29 -5.42 4.45
C GLY A 285 -1.14 -5.24 4.97
N VAL A 286 -2.11 -4.99 4.09
CA VAL A 286 -3.53 -4.95 4.44
C VAL A 286 -3.99 -6.29 5.02
N ALA A 287 -3.63 -7.40 4.39
CA ALA A 287 -3.95 -8.73 4.89
C ALA A 287 -3.27 -9.03 6.24
N LEU A 288 -1.99 -8.68 6.36
CA LEU A 288 -1.23 -8.83 7.60
C LEU A 288 -1.89 -8.05 8.74
N LEU A 289 -2.27 -6.79 8.49
CA LEU A 289 -2.97 -5.96 9.47
C LEU A 289 -4.30 -6.58 9.88
N ARG A 290 -5.12 -7.00 8.91
CA ARG A 290 -6.42 -7.65 9.16
C ARG A 290 -6.31 -8.94 9.98
N LEU A 291 -5.22 -9.68 9.82
CA LEU A 291 -5.00 -10.96 10.50
C LEU A 291 -4.29 -10.80 11.85
N ALA A 292 -3.55 -9.71 12.06
CA ALA A 292 -2.77 -9.49 13.26
C ALA A 292 -3.53 -8.68 14.33
N VAL A 293 -4.27 -7.64 13.94
CA VAL A 293 -4.81 -6.65 14.91
C VAL A 293 -6.26 -6.92 15.30
N PRO A 294 -7.25 -6.99 14.39
CA PRO A 294 -8.65 -7.19 14.80
C PRO A 294 -8.92 -8.44 15.66
N PRO A 295 -8.28 -9.61 15.42
CA PRO A 295 -8.50 -10.77 16.30
C PRO A 295 -8.12 -10.54 17.76
N THR A 296 -7.20 -9.62 18.05
CA THR A 296 -6.75 -9.30 19.41
C THR A 296 -7.49 -8.10 19.98
N GLU A 297 -7.66 -7.04 19.18
CA GLU A 297 -8.22 -5.76 19.64
C GLU A 297 -9.75 -5.68 19.56
N ASP A 298 -10.39 -6.49 18.70
CA ASP A 298 -11.85 -6.50 18.52
C ASP A 298 -12.37 -7.93 18.25
N PRO A 299 -12.16 -8.87 19.19
CA PRO A 299 -12.44 -10.28 18.98
C PRO A 299 -13.91 -10.55 18.69
N GLY A 300 -14.16 -11.27 17.59
CA GLY A 300 -15.51 -11.68 17.17
C GLY A 300 -16.27 -10.65 16.34
N TYR A 301 -15.77 -9.43 16.18
CA TYR A 301 -16.40 -8.46 15.29
C TYR A 301 -16.16 -8.83 13.81
N VAL A 302 -17.24 -8.76 13.04
CA VAL A 302 -17.22 -8.90 11.59
C VAL A 302 -17.98 -7.74 10.99
N MET A 303 -17.27 -6.89 10.24
CA MET A 303 -17.87 -5.77 9.52
C MET A 303 -19.04 -6.23 8.63
N PRO A 304 -20.21 -5.55 8.69
CA PRO A 304 -21.33 -5.83 7.80
C PRO A 304 -20.94 -5.74 6.33
N VAL A 305 -21.42 -6.67 5.50
CA VAL A 305 -21.10 -6.74 4.06
C VAL A 305 -21.43 -5.42 3.34
N ALA A 306 -22.53 -4.76 3.70
CA ALA A 306 -22.90 -3.46 3.13
C ALA A 306 -21.84 -2.39 3.39
N VAL A 307 -21.24 -2.37 4.59
CA VAL A 307 -20.16 -1.45 4.94
C VAL A 307 -18.88 -1.79 4.18
N LEU A 308 -18.53 -3.07 4.05
CA LEU A 308 -17.39 -3.50 3.25
C LEU A 308 -17.53 -3.05 1.79
N VAL A 309 -18.70 -3.29 1.19
CA VAL A 309 -19.00 -2.84 -0.18
C VAL A 309 -18.91 -1.32 -0.27
N GLY A 310 -19.45 -0.59 0.72
CA GLY A 310 -19.32 0.86 0.81
C GLY A 310 -17.87 1.34 0.84
N CYS A 311 -17.00 0.70 1.63
CA CYS A 311 -15.57 1.00 1.68
C CYS A 311 -14.90 0.76 0.32
N VAL A 312 -15.16 -0.38 -0.32
CA VAL A 312 -14.60 -0.70 -1.64
C VAL A 312 -15.05 0.32 -2.69
N VAL A 313 -16.34 0.67 -2.70
CA VAL A 313 -16.89 1.70 -3.60
C VAL A 313 -16.23 3.05 -3.34
N ALA A 314 -16.10 3.46 -2.07
CA ALA A 314 -15.43 4.71 -1.71
C ALA A 314 -13.97 4.75 -2.20
N VAL A 315 -13.21 3.69 -2.00
CA VAL A 315 -11.81 3.57 -2.50
C VAL A 315 -11.76 3.72 -4.02
N VAL A 316 -12.65 3.04 -4.75
CA VAL A 316 -12.72 3.13 -6.21
C VAL A 316 -13.08 4.55 -6.65
N LEU A 317 -14.11 5.16 -6.07
CA LEU A 317 -14.57 6.50 -6.43
C LEU A 317 -13.50 7.56 -6.13
N LEU A 318 -12.84 7.50 -4.97
CA LEU A 318 -11.73 8.40 -4.60
C LEU A 318 -10.56 8.25 -5.57
N GLY A 319 -10.20 7.01 -5.92
CA GLY A 319 -9.19 6.71 -6.91
C GLY A 319 -9.54 7.29 -8.29
N LEU A 320 -10.75 7.04 -8.79
CA LEU A 320 -11.22 7.57 -10.07
C LEU A 320 -11.22 9.11 -10.07
N LEU A 321 -11.72 9.74 -9.01
CA LEU A 321 -11.74 11.19 -8.87
C LEU A 321 -10.33 11.78 -8.87
N ALA A 322 -9.37 11.13 -8.20
CA ALA A 322 -7.96 11.55 -8.20
C ALA A 322 -7.38 11.66 -9.62
N PHE A 323 -7.79 10.78 -10.54
CA PHE A 323 -7.36 10.82 -11.96
C PHE A 323 -8.14 11.82 -12.83
N ARG A 324 -9.30 12.31 -12.36
CA ARG A 324 -10.14 13.29 -13.05
C ARG A 324 -9.80 14.73 -12.68
N LEU A 325 -9.10 14.97 -11.57
CA LEU A 325 -8.78 16.33 -11.14
C LEU A 325 -7.85 17.05 -12.14
N PRO A 326 -8.02 18.38 -12.31
CA PRO A 326 -7.17 19.18 -13.18
C PRO A 326 -5.69 19.05 -12.84
N ARG A 327 -4.85 18.92 -13.88
CA ARG A 327 -3.38 18.89 -13.75
C ARG A 327 -2.75 20.28 -13.83
N ALA A 328 -3.51 21.30 -14.24
CA ALA A 328 -3.04 22.67 -14.34
C ALA A 328 -2.82 23.30 -12.95
N PRO A 329 -1.79 24.15 -12.76
CA PRO A 329 -1.63 24.90 -11.52
C PRO A 329 -2.78 25.89 -11.37
N ALA A 330 -3.39 25.94 -10.19
CA ALA A 330 -4.15 27.13 -9.82
C ALA A 330 -3.19 28.32 -9.75
N ALA A 331 -3.66 29.53 -10.09
CA ALA A 331 -2.87 30.75 -9.92
C ALA A 331 -2.51 30.91 -8.45
N ALA A 332 -1.21 30.78 -8.13
CA ALA A 332 -0.72 30.87 -6.76
C ALA A 332 -0.75 32.32 -6.29
N ARG A 333 -1.31 32.55 -5.10
CA ARG A 333 -1.18 33.80 -4.36
C ARG A 333 0.18 33.83 -3.63
N PRO A 334 0.68 35.02 -3.26
CA PRO A 334 1.86 35.13 -2.41
C PRO A 334 1.68 34.29 -1.14
N SER A 335 2.65 33.40 -0.88
CA SER A 335 2.63 32.55 0.30
C SER A 335 2.94 33.39 1.55
N PRO A 336 2.22 33.22 2.67
CA PRO A 336 2.56 33.87 3.93
C PRO A 336 4.00 33.52 4.36
N GLY A 337 4.57 34.35 5.24
CA GLY A 337 5.89 34.12 5.83
C GLY A 337 5.99 32.76 6.54
N PRO A 338 7.21 32.22 6.74
CA PRO A 338 7.41 30.88 7.27
C PRO A 338 6.78 30.69 8.65
N TRP A 339 6.91 31.67 9.56
CA TRP A 339 6.31 31.60 10.89
C TRP A 339 4.79 31.59 10.86
N ALA A 340 4.17 32.35 9.95
CA ALA A 340 2.71 32.35 9.79
C ALA A 340 2.21 30.99 9.28
N GLN A 341 2.91 30.36 8.34
CA GLN A 341 2.54 29.02 7.87
C GLN A 341 2.77 27.94 8.93
N LEU A 342 3.85 28.05 9.73
CA LEU A 342 4.08 27.16 10.86
C LEU A 342 2.97 27.28 11.91
N ALA A 343 2.65 28.50 12.33
CA ALA A 343 1.57 28.76 13.29
C ALA A 343 0.22 28.29 12.74
N PHE A 344 -0.05 28.54 11.46
CA PHE A 344 -1.28 28.08 10.80
C PHE A 344 -1.39 26.56 10.76
N GLY A 345 -0.33 25.85 10.33
CA GLY A 345 -0.31 24.39 10.30
C GLY A 345 -0.50 23.78 11.68
N ALA A 346 0.12 24.39 12.70
CA ALA A 346 -0.02 23.98 14.09
C ALA A 346 -1.46 24.20 14.60
N ALA A 347 -2.01 25.39 14.42
CA ALA A 347 -3.36 25.74 14.88
C ALA A 347 -4.44 24.92 14.16
N ALA A 348 -4.33 24.75 12.84
CA ALA A 348 -5.28 23.95 12.08
C ALA A 348 -5.26 22.48 12.50
N THR A 349 -4.07 21.91 12.71
CA THR A 349 -3.92 20.51 13.15
C THR A 349 -4.44 20.31 14.57
N PHE A 350 -3.98 21.13 15.51
CA PHE A 350 -4.40 21.01 16.90
C PHE A 350 -5.90 21.25 17.05
N GLY A 351 -6.44 22.28 16.38
CA GLY A 351 -7.86 22.58 16.37
C GLY A 351 -8.69 21.43 15.79
N PHE A 352 -8.27 20.84 14.68
CA PHE A 352 -8.95 19.70 14.07
C PHE A 352 -8.98 18.49 15.00
N LEU A 353 -7.83 18.13 15.60
CA LEU A 353 -7.76 17.01 16.54
C LEU A 353 -8.53 17.30 17.84
N ALA A 354 -8.45 18.49 18.39
CA ALA A 354 -9.15 18.88 19.61
C ALA A 354 -10.68 18.92 19.45
N LEU A 355 -11.18 19.23 18.25
CA LEU A 355 -12.61 19.20 17.97
C LEU A 355 -13.15 17.77 17.93
N LEU A 356 -12.42 16.82 17.34
CA LEU A 356 -12.94 15.49 17.03
C LEU A 356 -12.46 14.38 17.97
N TYR A 357 -11.22 14.43 18.42
CA TYR A 357 -10.62 13.38 19.24
C TYR A 357 -10.84 13.70 20.73
N PRO A 358 -11.51 12.82 21.51
CA PRO A 358 -11.76 13.09 22.93
C PRO A 358 -10.45 13.25 23.72
N PHE A 359 -10.27 14.35 24.44
CA PHE A 359 -9.08 14.62 25.26
C PHE A 359 -9.39 15.50 26.48
N GLY A 360 -8.43 15.62 27.41
CA GLY A 360 -8.58 16.50 28.57
C GLY A 360 -9.71 16.10 29.53
N GLY A 361 -9.97 14.80 29.68
CA GLY A 361 -11.07 14.26 30.49
C GLY A 361 -12.39 14.10 29.74
N ALA A 362 -12.49 14.56 28.49
CA ALA A 362 -13.65 14.30 27.66
C ALA A 362 -13.70 12.82 27.21
N THR A 363 -14.87 12.21 27.32
CA THR A 363 -15.17 10.89 26.73
C THR A 363 -15.67 10.98 25.29
N ARG A 364 -16.03 12.18 24.83
CA ARG A 364 -16.61 12.47 23.53
C ARG A 364 -16.02 13.76 22.92
N PRO A 365 -16.17 13.98 21.60
CA PRO A 365 -15.63 15.15 20.91
C PRO A 365 -16.05 16.48 21.57
N ALA A 366 -15.08 17.33 21.89
CA ALA A 366 -15.28 18.66 22.50
C ALA A 366 -16.27 18.68 23.68
N PHE A 367 -16.28 17.65 24.55
CA PHE A 367 -17.20 17.50 25.69
C PHE A 367 -18.70 17.47 25.32
N THR A 368 -19.03 17.26 24.05
CA THR A 368 -20.42 17.20 23.57
C THR A 368 -21.01 15.80 23.68
N HIS A 369 -22.34 15.69 23.68
CA HIS A 369 -23.05 14.42 23.85
C HIS A 369 -24.23 14.27 22.89
N GLY A 370 -24.51 13.04 22.47
CA GLY A 370 -25.62 12.73 21.57
C GLY A 370 -25.55 13.56 20.28
N ALA A 371 -26.68 14.13 19.86
CA ALA A 371 -26.75 14.96 18.64
C ALA A 371 -25.91 16.25 18.70
N TRP A 372 -25.52 16.74 19.88
CA TRP A 372 -24.67 17.94 19.98
C TRP A 372 -23.26 17.75 19.42
N THR A 373 -22.82 16.49 19.25
CA THR A 373 -21.55 16.14 18.61
C THR A 373 -21.46 16.55 17.14
N TRP A 374 -22.60 16.80 16.48
CA TRP A 374 -22.61 17.35 15.12
C TRP A 374 -22.02 18.77 15.05
N LEU A 375 -22.00 19.54 16.15
CA LEU A 375 -21.41 20.87 16.18
C LEU A 375 -19.89 20.86 16.03
N PRO A 376 -19.10 20.17 16.89
CA PRO A 376 -17.66 20.09 16.72
C PRO A 376 -17.27 19.39 15.40
N MET A 377 -18.06 18.43 14.93
CA MET A 377 -17.89 17.81 13.61
C MET A 377 -18.05 18.83 12.48
N GLY A 378 -19.16 19.57 12.45
CA GLY A 378 -19.36 20.64 11.47
C GLY A 378 -18.27 21.70 11.49
N ALA A 379 -17.79 22.08 12.69
CA ALA A 379 -16.68 23.00 12.85
C ALA A 379 -15.36 22.43 12.30
N ALA A 380 -15.09 21.14 12.54
CA ALA A 380 -13.91 20.45 12.02
C ALA A 380 -13.94 20.35 10.49
N LEU A 381 -15.11 20.07 9.89
CA LEU A 381 -15.28 20.05 8.45
C LEU A 381 -15.04 21.44 7.83
N VAL A 382 -15.57 22.51 8.44
CA VAL A 382 -15.33 23.89 7.99
C VAL A 382 -13.84 24.25 8.11
N LEU A 383 -13.18 23.87 9.21
CA LEU A 383 -11.75 24.07 9.41
C LEU A 383 -10.92 23.33 8.35
N LEU A 384 -11.27 22.07 8.07
CA LEU A 384 -10.60 21.24 7.06
C LEU A 384 -10.78 21.82 5.66
N ALA A 385 -12.01 22.15 5.26
CA ALA A 385 -12.31 22.73 3.95
C ALA A 385 -11.68 24.11 3.77
N GLY A 386 -11.71 24.95 4.81
CA GLY A 386 -11.04 26.24 4.85
C GLY A 386 -9.53 26.10 4.68
N THR A 387 -8.92 25.18 5.43
CA THR A 387 -7.49 24.84 5.33
C THR A 387 -7.11 24.36 3.93
N ALA A 388 -7.84 23.39 3.39
CA ALA A 388 -7.59 22.86 2.06
C ALA A 388 -7.70 23.96 0.99
N ARG A 389 -8.73 24.82 1.07
CA ARG A 389 -8.92 25.95 0.14
C ARG A 389 -7.80 26.98 0.25
N LEU A 390 -7.36 27.34 1.46
CA LEU A 390 -6.28 28.31 1.65
C LEU A 390 -4.94 27.77 1.16
N VAL A 391 -4.56 26.56 1.59
CA VAL A 391 -3.29 25.94 1.22
C VAL A 391 -3.22 25.66 -0.29
N SER A 392 -4.34 25.31 -0.94
CA SER A 392 -4.39 25.12 -2.40
C SER A 392 -4.06 26.37 -3.22
N ARG A 393 -4.16 27.56 -2.61
CA ARG A 393 -3.86 28.85 -3.23
C ARG A 393 -2.46 29.36 -2.93
N TRP A 394 -1.77 28.79 -1.95
CA TRP A 394 -0.40 29.18 -1.61
C TRP A 394 0.59 28.53 -2.57
N GLY A 395 1.63 29.25 -2.94
CA GLY A 395 2.78 28.66 -3.64
C GLY A 395 3.56 27.72 -2.72
N GLU A 396 4.42 26.87 -3.29
CA GLU A 396 5.22 25.87 -2.55
C GLU A 396 6.27 26.49 -1.59
N ARG A 397 6.39 27.82 -1.55
CA ARG A 397 7.27 28.53 -0.61
C ARG A 397 6.82 28.29 0.84
N HIS A 398 7.80 27.98 1.68
CA HIS A 398 7.64 27.65 3.11
C HIS A 398 6.76 26.43 3.40
N VAL A 399 6.57 25.51 2.44
CA VAL A 399 5.81 24.26 2.68
C VAL A 399 6.40 23.45 3.85
N LEU A 400 7.72 23.50 4.05
CA LEU A 400 8.37 22.90 5.20
C LEU A 400 7.87 23.48 6.51
N ALA A 401 7.65 24.80 6.58
CA ALA A 401 7.16 25.45 7.79
C ALA A 401 5.71 25.03 8.09
N LEU A 402 4.85 24.98 7.07
CA LEU A 402 3.47 24.48 7.19
C LEU A 402 3.43 23.03 7.72
N VAL A 403 4.18 22.13 7.08
CA VAL A 403 4.25 20.72 7.47
C VAL A 403 4.90 20.53 8.84
N SER A 404 5.90 21.34 9.17
CA SER A 404 6.53 21.31 10.50
C SER A 404 5.54 21.72 11.58
N GLY A 405 4.77 22.80 11.37
CA GLY A 405 3.73 23.23 12.30
C GLY A 405 2.69 22.15 12.53
N ALA A 406 2.20 21.53 11.44
CA ALA A 406 1.25 20.44 11.52
C ALA A 406 1.80 19.24 12.30
N LEU A 407 3.01 18.78 11.97
CA LEU A 407 3.61 17.61 12.63
C LEU A 407 3.98 17.89 14.10
N ILE A 408 4.43 19.10 14.45
CA ILE A 408 4.70 19.48 15.85
C ILE A 408 3.41 19.49 16.67
N ALA A 409 2.34 20.10 16.16
CA ALA A 409 1.05 20.15 16.86
C ALA A 409 0.41 18.77 16.99
N HIS A 410 0.56 17.92 15.97
CA HIS A 410 0.18 16.52 15.98
C HIS A 410 0.87 15.75 17.12
N THR A 411 2.21 15.84 17.21
CA THR A 411 2.97 15.19 18.28
C THR A 411 2.65 15.76 19.65
N ALA A 412 2.44 17.08 19.75
CA ALA A 412 2.06 17.72 20.99
C ALA A 412 0.67 17.24 21.47
N PHE A 413 -0.31 17.15 20.56
CA PHE A 413 -1.62 16.57 20.86
C PHE A 413 -1.49 15.11 21.32
N GLY A 414 -0.68 14.32 20.59
CA GLY A 414 -0.32 12.96 20.94
C GLY A 414 0.21 12.84 22.37
N ALA A 415 1.20 13.65 22.72
CA ALA A 415 1.79 13.71 24.06
C ALA A 415 0.81 14.12 25.16
N ILE A 416 -0.25 14.87 24.83
CA ILE A 416 -1.30 15.22 25.78
C ILE A 416 -2.26 14.04 25.98
N ARG A 417 -2.62 13.34 24.91
CA ARG A 417 -3.76 12.41 24.92
C ARG A 417 -3.41 10.93 24.96
N ILE A 418 -2.41 10.49 24.22
CA ILE A 418 -2.23 9.06 23.91
C ILE A 418 -1.52 8.27 25.04
N PRO A 419 -0.44 8.78 25.66
CA PRO A 419 0.28 8.04 26.71
C PRO A 419 -0.55 7.75 27.97
N ASP A 420 -0.56 6.49 28.40
CA ASP A 420 -1.20 6.04 29.66
C ASP A 420 -0.29 6.30 30.87
N THR A 421 1.02 6.33 30.66
CA THR A 421 2.02 6.52 31.71
C THR A 421 2.84 7.80 31.54
N THR A 422 3.36 8.33 32.65
CA THR A 422 4.28 9.48 32.63
C THR A 422 5.55 9.18 31.84
N ALA A 423 6.06 7.94 31.89
CA ALA A 423 7.27 7.55 31.16
C ALA A 423 7.08 7.58 29.65
N GLU A 424 5.97 7.04 29.14
CA GLU A 424 5.61 7.14 27.71
C GLU A 424 5.44 8.60 27.27
N ARG A 425 4.81 9.42 28.12
CA ARG A 425 4.61 10.84 27.85
C ARG A 425 5.91 11.60 27.72
N LEU A 426 6.84 11.41 28.66
CA LEU A 426 8.16 12.01 28.61
C LEU A 426 8.95 11.52 27.39
N GLY A 427 8.85 10.23 27.06
CA GLY A 427 9.46 9.66 25.86
C GLY A 427 8.96 10.32 24.58
N LEU A 428 7.64 10.53 24.45
CA LEU A 428 7.04 11.17 23.28
C LEU A 428 7.39 12.66 23.20
N ILE A 429 7.46 13.37 24.33
CA ILE A 429 7.94 14.76 24.38
C ILE A 429 9.40 14.84 23.91
N ALA A 430 10.26 13.93 24.35
CA ALA A 430 11.66 13.87 23.92
C ALA A 430 11.77 13.58 22.41
N LEU A 431 10.98 12.64 21.88
CA LEU A 431 10.89 12.38 20.45
C LEU A 431 10.41 13.63 19.69
N GLY A 432 9.38 14.32 20.18
CA GLY A 432 8.87 15.56 19.58
C GLY A 432 9.91 16.67 19.55
N ALA A 433 10.72 16.80 20.60
CA ALA A 433 11.83 17.75 20.63
C ALA A 433 12.91 17.40 19.59
N ALA A 434 13.31 16.13 19.49
CA ALA A 434 14.28 15.65 18.50
C ALA A 434 13.77 15.85 17.06
N MET A 435 12.49 15.55 16.81
CA MET A 435 11.82 15.79 15.53
C MET A 435 11.82 17.28 15.18
N THR A 436 11.47 18.15 16.13
CA THR A 436 11.46 19.62 15.94
C THR A 436 12.85 20.14 15.60
N ALA A 437 13.89 19.65 16.28
CA ALA A 437 15.28 19.98 15.97
C ALA A 437 15.66 19.52 14.56
N GLY A 438 15.28 18.30 14.15
CA GLY A 438 15.50 17.78 12.80
C GLY A 438 14.84 18.64 11.71
N LEU A 439 13.60 19.07 11.93
CA LEU A 439 12.88 19.97 11.02
C LEU A 439 13.55 21.35 10.93
N ALA A 440 14.02 21.91 12.05
CA ALA A 440 14.76 23.17 12.07
C ALA A 440 16.10 23.06 11.32
N LEU A 441 16.81 21.95 11.45
CA LEU A 441 18.04 21.67 10.70
C LEU A 441 17.76 21.56 9.19
N LEU A 442 16.67 20.88 8.80
CA LEU A 442 16.24 20.81 7.41
C LEU A 442 15.91 22.20 6.86
N ALA A 443 15.21 23.04 7.64
CA ALA A 443 14.88 24.41 7.25
C ALA A 443 16.14 25.23 6.97
N ARG A 444 17.15 25.16 7.85
CA ARG A 444 18.45 25.83 7.65
C ARG A 444 19.15 25.37 6.37
N ARG A 445 19.16 24.05 6.10
CA ARG A 445 19.75 23.49 4.87
C ARG A 445 19.04 23.97 3.61
N THR A 446 17.72 24.11 3.64
CA THR A 446 16.93 24.57 2.49
C THR A 446 17.00 26.09 2.26
N ALA A 447 17.32 26.87 3.30
CA ALA A 447 17.47 28.33 3.22
C ALA A 447 18.81 28.76 2.60
N HIS A 448 19.85 27.94 2.73
CA HIS A 448 21.17 28.16 2.13
C HIS A 448 21.42 27.16 0.99
N PRO A 449 20.94 27.41 -0.24
CA PRO A 449 21.39 26.61 -1.38
C PRO A 449 22.91 26.74 -1.49
N HIS A 450 23.63 25.62 -1.50
CA HIS A 450 25.07 25.58 -1.66
C HIS A 450 25.51 26.41 -2.89
N HIS A 451 26.07 27.59 -2.66
CA HIS A 451 26.76 28.39 -3.67
C HIS A 451 28.17 27.86 -4.00
N VAL A 452 28.48 26.59 -3.71
CA VAL A 452 29.83 26.05 -3.88
C VAL A 452 29.77 24.63 -4.42
N ARG A 453 29.89 24.51 -5.75
CA ARG A 453 30.61 23.42 -6.46
C ARG A 453 30.83 23.75 -7.95
N GLU A 454 31.14 25.01 -8.24
CA GLU A 454 31.86 25.40 -9.46
C GLU A 454 33.11 26.16 -9.03
N ALA A 455 34.15 25.41 -8.63
CA ALA A 455 35.54 25.84 -8.59
C ALA A 455 36.40 24.68 -8.05
N ARG A 456 36.83 23.80 -8.96
CA ARG A 456 38.14 23.14 -9.06
C ARG A 456 38.03 21.84 -9.85
#